data_AF-R6P9S3-F1
#
_entry.id   AF-R6P9S3-F1
#
_cell.length_a   1.000
_cell.length_b   1.000
_cell.length_c   1.000
_cell.angle_alpha   90.00
_cell.angle_beta   90.00
_cell.angle_gamma   90.00
#
_symmetry.space_group_name_H-M   'P 1'
#
loop_
_entity.id
_entity.type
_entity.pdbx_description
1 polymer ?
#
loop_
_entity_poly.entity_id
_entity_poly.type
_entity_poly.pdbx_seq_one_letter_code
_entity_poly.pdbx_strand_id
1 'polypeptide(L)' 'MRILEHYWMSNKDWWYLDKNLDMRIKPDAPPEAQESYKRYLEQMKRDI' A
#
# COMPACT_ATOMS: atom_id res chain seq x y z
N MET A 1 -18.39 -1.93 6.09
CA MET A 1 -17.04 -2.39 5.72
C MET A 1 -16.34 -1.24 5.01
N ARG A 2 -15.25 -0.70 5.57
CA ARG A 2 -14.40 0.23 4.82
C ARG A 2 -13.71 -0.60 3.73
N ILE A 3 -13.90 -0.25 2.47
CA ILE A 3 -13.17 -0.87 1.37
C ILE A 3 -11.73 -0.36 1.51
N LEU A 4 -10.89 -1.18 2.12
CA LEU A 4 -9.45 -0.96 2.08
C LEU A 4 -9.03 -1.07 0.62
N GLU A 5 -8.59 0.05 0.04
CA GLU A 5 -8.06 0.07 -1.32
C GLU A 5 -6.75 -0.71 -1.34
N HIS A 6 -6.84 -1.99 -1.68
CA HIS A 6 -5.70 -2.90 -1.85
C HIS A 6 -5.19 -2.92 -3.29
N TYR A 7 -5.48 -1.90 -4.09
CA TYR A 7 -5.01 -1.84 -5.48
C TYR A 7 -3.48 -1.94 -5.54
N TRP A 8 -2.80 -1.31 -4.58
CA TRP A 8 -1.36 -1.43 -4.40
C TRP A 8 -0.87 -2.87 -4.15
N MET A 9 -1.71 -3.74 -3.59
CA MET A 9 -1.43 -5.16 -3.33
C MET A 9 -1.81 -6.07 -4.50
N SER A 10 -2.58 -5.58 -5.47
CA SER A 10 -3.04 -6.36 -6.65
C SER A 10 -1.91 -6.89 -7.51
N ASN A 11 -0.73 -6.28 -7.45
CA ASN A 11 0.46 -6.76 -8.16
C ASN A 11 1.64 -6.86 -7.19
N LYS A 12 2.22 -8.05 -7.09
CA LYS A 12 3.40 -8.33 -6.27
C LYS A 12 4.65 -7.59 -6.74
N ASP A 13 4.67 -7.11 -7.99
CA ASP A 13 5.81 -6.33 -8.47
C ASP A 13 5.78 -4.89 -7.97
N TRP A 14 4.64 -4.39 -7.51
CA TRP A 14 4.52 -3.01 -7.05
C TRP A 14 5.02 -2.81 -5.62
N TRP A 15 5.07 -3.86 -4.81
CA TRP A 15 5.46 -3.77 -3.41
C TRP A 15 6.46 -4.86 -3.02
N TYR A 16 7.15 -4.64 -1.91
CA TYR A 16 8.05 -5.60 -1.29
C TYR A 16 7.98 -5.46 0.23
N LEU A 17 8.37 -6.51 0.93
CA LEU A 17 8.59 -6.45 2.37
C LEU A 17 10.04 -6.04 2.60
N ASP A 18 10.23 -4.94 3.32
CA ASP A 18 11.54 -4.57 3.82
C ASP A 18 11.98 -5.54 4.94
N LYS A 19 13.26 -5.48 5.33
CA LYS A 19 13.84 -6.30 6.40
C LYS A 19 13.09 -6.19 7.74
N ASN A 20 12.37 -5.09 7.95
CA ASN A 20 11.55 -4.86 9.15
C ASN A 20 10.13 -5.45 9.04
N LEU A 21 9.83 -6.24 8.01
CA LEU A 21 8.48 -6.72 7.66
C LEU A 21 7.48 -5.59 7.34
N ASP A 22 8.00 -4.38 7.10
CA ASP A 22 7.23 -3.25 6.61
C ASP A 22 6.95 -3.40 5.11
N MET A 23 5.68 -3.27 4.74
CA MET A 23 5.30 -3.21 3.34
C MET A 23 5.76 -1.89 2.75
N ARG A 24 6.51 -1.95 1.66
CA ARG A 24 7.02 -0.78 0.93
C ARG A 24 6.60 -0.89 -0.51
N ILE A 25 6.01 0.18 -1.03
CA ILE A 25 5.77 0.31 -2.48
C ILE A 25 7.07 0.66 -3.18
N LYS A 26 7.36 -0.01 -4.30
CA LYS A 26 8.46 0.33 -5.19
C LYS A 26 8.22 1.71 -5.81
N PRO A 27 9.25 2.53 -6.02
CA PRO A 27 9.11 3.82 -6.70
C PRO A 27 8.70 3.68 -8.18
N ASP A 28 8.95 2.50 -8.76
CA ASP A 28 8.58 2.15 -10.14
C ASP A 28 7.09 1.77 -10.28
N ALA A 29 6.39 1.57 -9.16
CA ALA A 29 4.97 1.24 -9.18
C ALA A 29 4.13 2.40 -9.78
N PRO A 30 3.03 2.09 -10.48
CA PRO A 30 2.17 3.09 -11.08
C PRO A 30 1.63 4.07 -10.02
N PRO A 31 1.36 5.33 -10.40
CA PRO A 31 0.91 6.36 -9.46
C PRO A 31 -0.39 5.97 -8.74
N GLU A 32 -1.27 5.22 -9.41
CA GLU A 32 -2.50 4.68 -8.81
C GLU A 32 -2.22 3.72 -7.64
N ALA A 33 -1.19 2.88 -7.75
CA ALA A 33 -0.77 1.99 -6.67
C ALA A 33 -0.14 2.78 -5.51
N GLN A 34 0.65 3.82 -5.80
CA GLN A 34 1.20 4.69 -4.76
C GLN A 34 0.11 5.44 -4.00
N GLU A 35 -0.89 5.97 -4.70
CA GLU A 35 -2.02 6.66 -4.09
C GLU A 35 -2.88 5.70 -3.26
N SER A 36 -3.17 4.51 -3.77
CA SER A 36 -3.88 3.45 -3.03
C SER A 36 -3.15 3.06 -1.75
N TYR A 37 -1.82 2.93 -1.77
CA TYR A 37 -1.02 2.64 -0.58
C TYR A 37 -1.05 3.78 0.44
N LYS A 38 -0.99 5.04 -0.01
CA LYS A 38 -1.13 6.21 0.87
C LYS A 38 -2.48 6.22 1.58
N ARG A 39 -3.58 5.98 0.85
CA ARG A 39 -4.93 5.88 1.43
C ARG A 39 -5.04 4.73 2.43
N TYR A 40 -4.42 3.58 2.14
CA TYR A 40 -4.34 2.45 3.08
C TYR A 40 -3.65 2.84 4.40
N LEU A 41 -2.50 3.52 4.32
CA LEU A 41 -1.79 4.01 5.51
C LEU A 41 -2.61 5.04 6.30
N GLU A 42 -3.33 5.93 5.62
CA GLU A 42 -4.23 6.88 6.27
C GLU A 42 -5.42 6.19 6.96
N GLN A 43 -5.97 5.13 6.37
CA GLN A 43 -7.02 4.33 7.00
C GLN A 43 -6.50 3.58 8.23
N MET A 44 -5.33 2.95 8.14
CA MET A 44 -4.64 2.28 9.25
C MET A 44 -4.42 3.23 10.44
N LYS A 45 -3.98 4.46 10.18
CA LYS A 45 -3.78 5.48 11.23
C LYS A 45 -5.08 5.94 11.89
N ARG A 46 -6.21 5.85 11.19
CA ARG A 46 -7.51 6.35 11.65
C ARG A 46 -8.31 5.32 12.44
N ASP A 47 -7.84 4.07 12.47
CA ASP A 47 -8.42 2.94 13.22
C ASP A 47 -7.62 2.62 14.51
N ILE A 48 -6.56 3.38 14.81
CA ILE A 48 -5.76 3.32 16.05
C ILE A 48 -6.22 4.40 17.03
#